data_AF-W6XPP0-F1
#
_entry.id   AF-W6XPP0-F1
#
_cell.length_a   1.000
_cell.length_b   1.000
_cell.length_c   1.000
_cell.angle_alpha   90.00
_cell.angle_beta   90.00
_cell.angle_gamma   90.00
#
_symmetry.space_group_name_H-M   'P 1'
#
loop_
_entity.id
_entity.type
_entity.pdbx_description
1 polymer ?
#
loop_
_entity_poly.entity_id
_entity_poly.type
_entity_poly.pdbx_seq_one_letter_code
_entity_poly.pdbx_strand_id
1 'polypeptide(L)'
;MNRWLGTILQYDCEIVHVPGKKNVIPDALSRYPQPEGWAAPEKDEEDLEPFVDSVLDKHEEADLVAAIEGCQPRILIDEYSNEWEEIAIYLRTLRRPSSLRGESLRRWTKAAAKYFVRE
;
A
#
# COMPACT_ATOMS: atom_id res chain seq x y z
N MET A 1 13.54 1.72 13.60
CA MET A 1 13.57 2.29 12.23
C MET A 1 12.49 1.69 11.34
N ASN A 2 12.28 0.36 11.33
CA ASN A 2 11.34 -0.31 10.41
C ASN A 2 9.85 0.01 10.62
N ARG A 3 9.44 0.46 11.82
CA ARG A 3 8.03 0.71 12.16
C ARG A 3 7.39 1.80 11.29
N TRP A 4 8.05 2.94 11.13
CA TRP A 4 7.58 4.03 10.25
C TRP A 4 7.65 3.68 8.76
N LEU A 5 8.45 2.68 8.39
CA LEU A 5 8.56 2.24 7.00
C LEU A 5 7.22 1.67 6.51
N GLY A 6 6.55 0.86 7.34
CA GLY A 6 5.23 0.29 7.02
C GLY A 6 4.17 1.36 6.78
N THR A 7 4.16 2.41 7.61
CA THR A 7 3.23 3.53 7.45
C THR A 7 3.54 4.37 6.22
N ILE A 8 4.82 4.69 5.97
CA ILE A 8 5.23 5.50 4.82
C ILE A 8 4.89 4.79 3.50
N LEU A 9 5.05 3.46 3.44
CA LEU A 9 4.74 2.65 2.25
C LEU A 9 3.24 2.60 1.90
N GLN A 10 2.34 3.02 2.79
CA GLN A 10 0.91 3.14 2.48
C GLN A 10 0.59 4.36 1.60
N TYR A 11 1.49 5.35 1.58
CA TYR A 11 1.33 6.55 0.77
C TYR A 11 2.05 6.39 -0.56
N ASP A 12 1.38 6.76 -1.66
CA ASP A 12 2.02 6.85 -2.97
C ASP A 12 2.82 8.17 -3.05
N CYS A 13 4.04 8.17 -2.53
CA CYS A 13 4.91 9.33 -2.53
C CYS A 13 6.34 8.99 -2.96
N GLU A 14 6.94 9.91 -3.72
CA GLU A 14 8.35 9.82 -4.14
C GLU A 14 9.23 10.61 -3.16
N ILE A 15 10.25 9.95 -2.60
CA ILE A 15 11.21 10.61 -1.70
C ILE A 15 12.28 11.31 -2.55
N VAL A 16 12.12 12.63 -2.73
CA VAL A 16 13.06 13.46 -3.50
C VAL A 16 13.79 14.44 -2.58
N HIS A 17 15.11 14.57 -2.75
CA HIS A 17 15.89 15.58 -2.03
C HIS A 17 15.54 17.00 -2.53
N VAL A 18 15.09 17.86 -1.60
CA VAL A 18 14.78 19.27 -1.87
C VAL A 18 15.86 20.17 -1.27
N PRO A 19 16.60 20.96 -2.07
CA PRO A 19 17.56 21.93 -1.56
C PRO A 19 16.91 22.98 -0.65
N GLY A 20 17.57 23.38 0.43
CA GLY A 20 17.00 24.28 1.45
C GLY A 20 16.43 25.60 0.91
N LYS A 21 17.03 26.18 -0.14
CA LYS A 21 16.52 27.40 -0.80
C LYS A 21 15.14 27.23 -1.44
N LYS A 22 14.72 26.00 -1.75
CA LYS A 22 13.38 25.67 -2.26
C LYS A 22 12.43 25.22 -1.13
N ASN A 23 12.96 24.95 0.06
CA ASN A 23 12.20 24.49 1.22
C ASN A 23 11.83 25.63 2.19
N VAL A 24 11.72 26.86 1.70
CA VAL A 24 11.54 28.07 2.53
C VAL A 24 10.23 28.05 3.29
N ILE A 25 9.16 27.53 2.69
CA ILE A 25 7.83 27.52 3.34
C ILE A 25 7.81 26.52 4.51
N PRO A 26 8.17 25.24 4.34
CA PRO A 26 8.25 24.32 5.48
C PRO A 26 9.29 24.74 6.54
N ASP A 27 10.44 25.30 6.12
CA ASP A 27 11.46 25.81 7.06
C ASP A 27 10.97 27.05 7.85
N ALA A 28 10.18 27.93 7.24
CA ALA A 28 9.59 29.07 7.93
C ALA A 28 8.48 28.65 8.90
N LEU A 29 7.66 27.65 8.52
CA LEU A 29 6.62 27.09 9.40
C LEU A 29 7.21 26.34 10.58
N SER A 30 8.28 25.55 10.37
CA SER A 30 8.93 24.80 11.45
C SER A 30 9.63 25.71 12.47
N ARG A 31 10.04 26.90 12.04
CA ARG A 31 10.66 27.94 12.89
C ARG A 31 9.66 29.00 13.36
N TYR A 32 8.37 28.85 13.02
CA TYR A 32 7.38 29.88 13.31
C TYR A 32 7.25 30.04 14.82
N PRO A 33 7.44 31.25 15.38
CA PRO A 33 7.30 31.46 16.80
C PRO A 33 5.87 31.16 17.22
N GLN A 34 5.72 30.48 18.35
CA GLN A 34 4.41 30.23 18.92
C GLN A 34 3.73 31.58 19.22
N PRO A 35 2.47 31.78 18.78
CA PRO A 35 1.77 33.04 19.00
C PRO A 35 1.53 33.29 20.49
N GLU A 36 1.32 34.56 20.86
CA GLU A 36 1.03 34.95 22.24
C GLU A 36 -0.29 34.28 22.71
N GLY A 37 -0.23 33.51 23.78
CA GLY A 37 -1.36 32.69 24.25
C GLY A 37 -1.44 31.28 23.66
N TRP A 38 -0.43 30.83 22.89
CA TRP A 38 -0.32 29.43 22.50
C TRP A 38 -0.07 28.57 23.75
N ALA A 39 -1.02 27.70 24.06
CA ALA A 39 -0.84 26.61 24.99
C ALA A 39 -0.77 25.32 24.16
N ALA A 40 0.16 24.44 24.51
CA ALA A 40 0.14 23.09 23.97
C ALA A 40 -1.24 22.47 24.29
N PRO A 41 -1.87 21.75 23.35
CA PRO A 41 -3.11 21.06 23.63
C PRO A 41 -2.94 20.16 24.86
N GLU A 42 -3.92 20.15 25.76
CA GLU A 42 -3.86 19.35 27.00
C GLU A 42 -3.84 17.85 26.73
N LYS A 43 -4.31 17.45 25.55
CA LYS A 43 -4.23 16.08 25.05
C LYS A 43 -3.13 16.05 24.00
N ASP A 44 -2.20 15.13 24.19
CA ASP A 44 -1.28 14.74 23.14
C ASP A 44 -2.08 14.27 21.92
N GLU A 45 -1.48 14.41 20.73
CA GLU A 45 -2.02 13.79 19.52
C GLU A 45 -2.29 12.31 19.78
N GLU A 46 -3.39 11.78 19.23
CA GLU A 46 -3.76 10.38 19.42
C GLU A 46 -2.56 9.49 19.07
N ASP A 47 -2.22 8.58 19.99
CA ASP A 47 -1.13 7.64 19.76
C ASP A 47 -1.40 6.86 18.49
N LEU A 48 -0.52 7.00 17.50
CA LEU A 48 -0.63 6.32 16.20
C LEU A 48 -0.14 4.87 16.27
N GLU A 49 0.53 4.47 17.37
CA GLU A 49 1.07 3.12 17.54
C GLU A 49 -0.01 2.02 17.39
N PRO A 50 -1.22 2.13 17.97
CA PRO A 50 -2.29 1.13 17.78
C PRO A 50 -2.74 0.99 16.32
N PHE A 51 -2.71 2.08 15.55
CA PHE A 51 -3.03 2.03 14.12
C PHE A 51 -1.94 1.28 13.36
N VAL A 52 -0.67 1.63 13.60
CA VAL A 52 0.49 1.01 12.95
C VAL A 52 0.56 -0.48 13.27
N ASP A 53 0.39 -0.86 14.54
CA ASP A 53 0.35 -2.25 14.99
C ASP A 53 -0.79 -3.01 14.29
N SER A 54 -2.00 -2.43 14.20
CA SER A 54 -3.12 -3.09 13.52
C SER A 54 -2.90 -3.32 12.02
N VAL A 55 -2.12 -2.47 11.36
CA VAL A 55 -1.79 -2.63 9.93
C VAL A 55 -0.73 -3.71 9.76
N LEU A 56 0.30 -3.71 10.61
CA LEU A 56 1.36 -4.71 10.58
C LEU A 56 0.81 -6.11 10.91
N ASP A 57 -0.01 -6.23 11.96
CA ASP A 57 -0.63 -7.50 12.35
C ASP A 57 -1.51 -8.07 11.22
N LYS A 58 -2.30 -7.25 10.53
CA LYS A 58 -3.10 -7.71 9.38
C LYS A 58 -2.25 -8.25 8.23
N HIS A 59 -1.07 -7.66 8.01
CA HIS A 59 -0.14 -8.13 6.99
C HIS A 59 0.54 -9.44 7.41
N GLU A 60 0.97 -9.56 8.66
CA GLU A 60 1.59 -10.77 9.20
C GLU A 60 0.61 -11.94 9.26
N GLU A 61 -0.64 -11.70 9.67
CA GLU A 61 -1.70 -12.71 9.65
C GLU A 61 -2.01 -13.19 8.23
N ALA A 62 -2.10 -12.29 7.26
CA ALA A 62 -2.32 -12.66 5.86
C ALA A 62 -1.17 -13.50 5.28
N ASP A 63 0.07 -13.17 5.61
CA ASP A 63 1.26 -13.91 5.14
C ASP A 63 1.43 -15.26 5.85
N LEU A 64 1.11 -15.35 7.16
CA LEU A 64 1.13 -16.60 7.93
C LEU A 64 0.04 -17.57 7.48
N VAL A 65 -1.19 -17.08 7.26
CA VAL A 65 -2.30 -17.89 6.71
C VAL A 65 -1.93 -18.39 5.32
N ALA A 66 -1.33 -17.54 4.48
CA ALA A 66 -0.88 -17.94 3.16
C ALA A 66 0.24 -18.99 3.17
N ALA A 67 1.16 -18.90 4.13
CA ALA A 67 2.24 -19.85 4.30
C ALA A 67 1.77 -21.21 4.85
N ILE A 68 0.77 -21.21 5.74
CA ILE A 68 0.22 -22.43 6.36
C ILE A 68 -0.71 -23.18 5.39
N GLU A 69 -1.57 -22.45 4.67
CA GLU A 69 -2.59 -23.06 3.82
C GLU A 69 -2.15 -23.24 2.35
N GLY A 70 -1.00 -22.68 1.97
CA GLY A 70 -0.54 -22.67 0.57
C GLY A 70 -1.47 -21.92 -0.38
N CYS A 71 -2.52 -21.27 0.15
CA CYS A 71 -3.43 -20.41 -0.59
C CYS A 71 -2.86 -19.00 -0.60
N GLN A 72 -2.66 -18.42 -1.79
CA GLN A 72 -2.26 -17.02 -1.89
C GLN A 72 -3.32 -16.14 -1.21
N PRO A 73 -2.93 -15.11 -0.44
CA PRO A 73 -3.90 -14.23 0.20
C PRO A 73 -4.70 -13.51 -0.88
N ARG A 74 -6.03 -13.44 -0.72
CA ARG A 74 -6.91 -12.73 -1.66
C ARG A 74 -6.51 -11.26 -1.70
N ILE A 75 -6.21 -10.78 -2.90
CA ILE A 75 -5.87 -9.39 -3.22
C ILE A 75 -7.17 -8.58 -3.33
N LEU A 76 -8.24 -9.16 -3.86
CA LEU A 76 -9.54 -8.50 -4.01
C LEU A 76 -10.48 -8.79 -2.84
N ILE A 77 -11.45 -7.90 -2.64
CA ILE A 77 -12.56 -8.10 -1.68
C ILE A 77 -13.44 -9.28 -2.10
N ASP A 78 -14.12 -9.91 -1.13
CA ASP A 78 -14.93 -11.14 -1.31
C ASP A 78 -16.08 -11.03 -2.31
N GLU A 79 -16.41 -9.82 -2.76
CA GLU A 79 -17.40 -9.57 -3.82
C GLU A 79 -16.91 -10.05 -5.20
N TYR A 80 -15.59 -10.20 -5.38
CA TYR A 80 -15.00 -10.63 -6.65
C TYR A 80 -14.84 -12.15 -6.71
N SER A 81 -15.13 -12.72 -7.88
CA SER A 81 -14.95 -14.15 -8.11
C SER A 81 -13.47 -14.56 -8.18
N ASN A 82 -13.21 -15.85 -7.97
CA ASN A 82 -11.85 -16.42 -8.08
C ASN A 82 -11.20 -16.18 -9.46
N GLU A 83 -11.99 -16.01 -10.53
CA GLU A 83 -11.46 -15.71 -11.86
C GLU A 83 -10.84 -14.31 -11.93
N TRP A 84 -11.43 -13.34 -11.23
CA TRP A 84 -10.91 -11.98 -11.13
C TRP A 84 -9.67 -11.92 -10.25
N GLU A 85 -9.61 -12.76 -9.22
CA GLU A 85 -8.45 -12.91 -8.35
C GLU A 85 -7.21 -13.38 -9.14
N GLU A 86 -7.36 -14.37 -10.03
CA GLU A 86 -6.28 -14.81 -10.92
C GLU A 86 -5.79 -13.69 -11.84
N ILE A 87 -6.70 -12.84 -12.33
CA ILE A 87 -6.35 -11.67 -13.14
C ILE A 87 -5.61 -10.64 -12.29
N ALA A 88 -6.04 -10.35 -11.07
CA ALA A 88 -5.37 -9.41 -10.17
C ALA A 88 -3.95 -9.87 -9.79
N ILE A 89 -3.78 -11.15 -9.47
CA ILE A 89 -2.47 -11.77 -9.23
C ILE A 89 -1.57 -11.60 -10.46
N TYR A 90 -2.12 -11.79 -11.66
CA TYR A 90 -1.38 -11.60 -12.90
C TYR A 90 -1.00 -10.14 -13.17
N LEU A 91 -1.91 -9.19 -12.98
CA LEU A 91 -1.60 -7.77 -13.17
C LEU A 91 -0.52 -7.29 -12.19
N ARG A 92 -0.51 -7.82 -10.95
CA ARG A 92 0.50 -7.52 -9.93
C ARG A 92 1.85 -8.17 -10.19
N THR A 93 1.87 -9.45 -10.54
CA THR A 93 3.12 -10.25 -10.60
C THR A 93 3.65 -10.45 -12.02
N LEU A 94 2.83 -10.15 -13.03
CA LEU A 94 3.03 -10.47 -14.44
C LEU A 94 3.27 -11.97 -14.72
N ARG A 95 2.98 -12.85 -13.75
CA ARG A 95 3.15 -14.30 -13.89
C ARG A 95 1.85 -14.95 -14.35
N ARG A 96 1.92 -15.74 -15.42
CA ARG A 96 0.76 -16.47 -15.92
C ARG A 96 0.38 -17.60 -14.96
N PRO A 97 -0.92 -17.82 -14.72
CA PRO A 97 -1.39 -18.94 -13.93
C PRO A 97 -1.01 -20.26 -14.62
N SER A 98 -0.43 -21.19 -13.87
CA SER A 98 0.06 -22.48 -14.36
C SER A 98 -1.07 -23.46 -14.71
N SER A 99 -2.28 -23.21 -14.19
CA SER A 99 -3.50 -23.98 -14.37
C SER A 99 -4.10 -23.84 -15.78
N LEU A 100 -3.89 -22.71 -16.46
CA LEU A 100 -4.47 -22.43 -17.77
C LEU A 100 -3.48 -22.78 -18.90
N ARG A 101 -3.94 -23.52 -19.92
CA ARG A 101 -3.14 -23.84 -21.11
C ARG A 101 -3.92 -23.67 -22.41
N GLY A 102 -3.20 -23.46 -23.51
CA GLY A 102 -3.75 -23.46 -24.87
C GLY A 102 -4.69 -22.29 -25.17
N GLU A 103 -5.88 -22.60 -25.71
CA GLU A 103 -6.84 -21.60 -26.18
C GLU A 103 -7.44 -20.77 -25.03
N SER A 104 -7.72 -21.42 -23.90
CA SER A 104 -8.24 -20.76 -22.70
C SER A 104 -7.26 -19.71 -22.17
N LEU A 105 -5.96 -20.02 -22.18
CA LEU A 105 -4.91 -19.08 -21.79
C LEU A 105 -4.90 -17.85 -22.71
N ARG A 106 -5.02 -18.04 -24.03
CA ARG A 106 -5.05 -16.91 -24.98
C ARG A 106 -6.25 -15.99 -24.75
N ARG A 107 -7.44 -16.58 -24.53
CA ARG A 107 -8.66 -15.82 -24.23
C ARG A 107 -8.53 -15.06 -22.92
N TRP A 108 -8.01 -15.72 -21.89
CA TRP A 108 -7.76 -15.13 -20.58
C TRP A 108 -6.72 -14.01 -20.64
N THR A 109 -5.58 -14.19 -21.32
CA THR A 109 -4.56 -13.14 -21.49
C THR A 109 -5.14 -11.93 -22.24
N LYS A 110 -6.01 -12.16 -23.24
CA LYS A 110 -6.69 -11.09 -23.95
C LYS A 110 -7.71 -10.35 -23.07
N ALA A 111 -8.35 -11.05 -22.13
CA ALA A 111 -9.25 -10.43 -21.15
C ALA A 111 -8.46 -9.59 -20.15
N ALA A 112 -7.40 -10.15 -19.56
CA ALA A 112 -6.51 -9.46 -18.64
C ALA A 112 -5.84 -8.23 -19.29
N ALA A 113 -5.47 -8.32 -20.57
CA ALA A 113 -4.83 -7.24 -21.30
C ALA A 113 -5.68 -5.95 -21.39
N LYS A 114 -7.01 -6.05 -21.21
CA LYS A 114 -7.91 -4.89 -21.23
C LYS A 114 -7.73 -3.95 -20.03
N TYR A 115 -7.14 -4.45 -18.96
CA TYR A 115 -7.00 -3.73 -17.70
C TYR A 115 -5.62 -3.09 -17.53
N PHE A 116 -4.71 -3.26 -18.49
CA PHE A 116 -3.51 -2.43 -18.54
C PHE A 116 -3.88 -1.03 -19.02
N VAL A 117 -3.60 -0.03 -18.20
CA VAL A 117 -3.70 1.37 -18.59
C VAL A 117 -2.62 1.66 -19.63
N ARG A 118 -3.02 2.19 -20.78
CA ARG A 118 -2.08 2.80 -21.74
C ARG A 118 -1.91 4.26 -21.33
N GLU A 119 -0.66 4.68 -21.13
CA GLU A 119 -0.27 6.10 -21.09
C GLU A 119 -0.62 6.82 -22.39
#